data_AF-A0A651EAY2-F1
#
_entry.id   AF-A0A651EAY2-F1
#
_cell.length_a   1.000
_cell.length_b   1.000
_cell.length_c   1.000
_cell.angle_alpha   90.00
_cell.angle_beta   90.00
_cell.angle_gamma   90.00
#
_symmetry.space_group_name_H-M   'P 1'
#
loop_
_entity.id
_entity.type
_entity.pdbx_description
1 polymer ?
#
loop_
_entity_poly.entity_id
_entity_poly.type
_entity_poly.pdbx_seq_one_letter_code
_entity_poly.pdbx_strand_id
1 'polypeptide(L)'
;MSQQLLPARVPPPGRILMRELEARGWTQKDLAEITGRPIQAINEIIQAKKQITPETALELAEAFGTSAEFWTNLETNYRLHLAKKEGQGHTIARKSQLYSLAPMSELMKRGWIQATDSIEELEERVCDFFDIASIDEQPRLTINFRCSQERNPESIAQLAWAKRVENLAKQQKVAGFDRDQLQAAIPKILDFAEKPEDVRHVPDLLLSLGVHFVVVSHLSKTYLDGAAFYLGSHPVVALTLRYNRIDSFWFTLMHELGHIVAGHQGSYLDDLGNLAVNDEEAEANQLAANWLIDPIALQGFVAQHQPRFSRKAIEQFAEKQKRHPGIILGRLHNDSLVPHKNLRALLVKVSPFFEVVNLVG
;
A
#
# COMPACT_ATOMS: atom_id res chain seq x y z
N MET A 1 -11.86 14.61 -29.25
CA MET A 1 -12.52 13.29 -29.17
C MET A 1 -12.81 12.80 -30.58
N SER A 2 -11.90 12.01 -31.15
CA SER A 2 -12.14 11.34 -32.43
C SER A 2 -13.07 10.16 -32.14
N GLN A 3 -14.34 10.27 -32.49
CA GLN A 3 -15.25 9.11 -32.45
C GLN A 3 -14.68 8.06 -33.40
N GLN A 4 -14.12 6.98 -32.85
CA GLN A 4 -13.80 5.80 -33.63
C GLN A 4 -15.12 5.19 -34.12
N LEU A 5 -15.42 5.42 -35.39
CA LEU A 5 -16.51 4.75 -36.09
C LEU A 5 -16.19 3.26 -36.13
N LEU A 6 -16.87 2.48 -35.29
CA LEU A 6 -16.79 1.03 -35.32
C LEU A 6 -17.68 0.51 -36.47
N PRO A 7 -17.18 -0.35 -37.37
CA PRO A 7 -18.01 -0.92 -38.41
C PRO A 7 -19.12 -1.78 -37.79
N ALA A 8 -20.36 -1.58 -38.24
CA ALA A 8 -21.55 -2.29 -37.74
C ALA A 8 -21.50 -3.82 -37.91
N ARG A 9 -20.60 -4.32 -38.77
CA ARG A 9 -20.24 -5.73 -38.91
C ARG A 9 -18.74 -5.83 -39.18
N VAL A 10 -18.04 -6.70 -38.47
CA VAL A 10 -16.64 -7.04 -38.75
C VAL A 10 -16.63 -8.20 -39.76
N PRO A 11 -16.37 -7.94 -41.06
CA PRO A 11 -16.39 -9.01 -42.05
C PRO A 11 -15.22 -9.97 -41.82
N PRO A 12 -15.40 -11.29 -41.99
CA PRO A 12 -14.27 -12.20 -42.01
C PRO A 12 -13.34 -11.84 -43.17
N PRO A 13 -12.01 -11.92 -42.99
CA PRO A 13 -11.03 -11.62 -44.04
C PRO A 13 -11.27 -12.43 -45.31
N GLY A 14 -11.68 -13.70 -45.14
CA GLY A 14 -12.05 -14.59 -46.22
C GLY A 14 -13.19 -14.07 -47.13
N ARG A 15 -14.10 -13.26 -46.60
CA ARG A 15 -15.16 -12.63 -47.42
C ARG A 15 -14.61 -11.48 -48.26
N ILE A 16 -13.64 -10.73 -47.75
CA ILE A 16 -12.96 -9.68 -48.53
C ILE A 16 -12.08 -10.32 -49.59
N LEU A 17 -11.37 -11.40 -49.24
CA LEU A 17 -10.59 -12.20 -50.18
C LEU A 17 -11.45 -12.70 -51.35
N MET A 18 -12.64 -13.23 -51.08
CA MET A 18 -13.56 -13.67 -52.15
C MET A 18 -13.96 -12.52 -53.09
N ARG A 19 -14.19 -11.31 -52.56
CA ARG A 19 -14.55 -10.14 -53.38
C ARG A 19 -13.41 -9.70 -54.29
N GLU A 20 -12.17 -9.74 -53.80
CA GLU A 20 -11.00 -9.41 -54.62
C GLU A 20 -10.79 -10.42 -55.76
N LEU A 21 -11.09 -11.70 -55.51
CA LEU A 21 -11.10 -12.76 -56.52
C LEU A 21 -12.19 -12.52 -57.57
N GLU A 22 -13.43 -12.30 -57.13
CA GLU A 22 -14.58 -12.03 -58.00
C GLU A 22 -14.36 -10.80 -58.89
N ALA A 23 -13.84 -9.71 -58.33
CA ALA A 23 -13.56 -8.48 -59.07
C ALA A 23 -12.54 -8.64 -60.21
N ARG A 24 -11.64 -9.64 -60.10
CA ARG A 24 -10.62 -9.96 -61.10
C ARG A 24 -10.97 -11.17 -61.97
N GLY A 25 -12.11 -11.83 -61.71
CA GLY A 25 -12.50 -13.08 -62.36
C GLY A 25 -11.57 -14.26 -62.02
N TRP A 26 -10.89 -14.21 -60.87
CA TRP A 26 -9.96 -15.25 -60.43
C TRP A 26 -10.66 -16.32 -59.60
N THR A 27 -10.23 -17.56 -59.76
CA THR A 27 -10.60 -18.67 -58.87
C THR A 27 -9.64 -18.76 -57.68
N GLN A 28 -10.02 -19.53 -56.65
CA GLN A 28 -9.11 -19.83 -55.54
C GLN A 28 -7.84 -20.55 -55.99
N LYS A 29 -7.94 -21.33 -57.08
CA LYS A 29 -6.81 -22.04 -57.68
C LYS A 29 -5.82 -21.05 -58.30
N ASP A 30 -6.33 -20.02 -58.97
CA ASP A 30 -5.47 -19.00 -59.60
C ASP A 30 -4.70 -18.22 -58.54
N LEU A 31 -5.36 -17.83 -57.43
CA LEU A 31 -4.67 -17.18 -56.32
C LEU A 31 -3.63 -18.09 -55.65
N ALA A 32 -3.94 -19.38 -55.50
CA ALA A 32 -3.00 -20.36 -54.96
C ALA A 32 -1.73 -20.44 -55.81
N GLU A 33 -1.88 -20.43 -57.14
CA GLU A 33 -0.76 -20.43 -58.09
C GLU A 33 0.04 -19.11 -58.04
N ILE A 34 -0.64 -17.96 -57.99
CA ILE A 34 -0.01 -16.63 -57.90
C ILE A 34 0.81 -16.46 -56.62
N THR A 35 0.24 -16.89 -55.47
CA THR A 35 0.88 -16.74 -54.15
C THR A 35 1.83 -17.89 -53.81
N GLY A 36 1.90 -18.93 -54.65
CA GLY A 36 2.68 -20.14 -54.36
C GLY A 36 2.17 -20.93 -53.14
N ARG A 37 0.92 -20.71 -52.71
CA ARG A 37 0.31 -21.40 -51.56
C ARG A 37 -0.52 -22.60 -51.98
N PRO A 38 -0.66 -23.62 -51.12
CA PRO A 38 -1.63 -24.69 -51.37
C PRO A 38 -3.05 -24.13 -51.49
N ILE A 39 -3.83 -24.59 -52.47
CA ILE A 39 -5.24 -24.20 -52.63
C ILE A 39 -6.07 -24.43 -51.36
N GLN A 40 -5.72 -25.46 -50.59
CA GLN A 40 -6.34 -25.75 -49.30
C GLN A 40 -6.13 -24.59 -48.31
N ALA A 41 -4.94 -23.98 -48.28
CA ALA A 41 -4.67 -22.85 -47.39
C ALA A 41 -5.53 -21.63 -47.76
N ILE A 42 -5.71 -21.36 -49.06
CA ILE A 42 -6.59 -20.29 -49.55
C ILE A 42 -8.05 -20.56 -49.16
N ASN A 43 -8.53 -21.79 -49.36
CA ASN A 43 -9.89 -22.19 -48.97
C ASN A 43 -10.11 -22.08 -47.45
N GLU A 44 -9.14 -22.50 -46.65
CA GLU A 44 -9.22 -22.38 -45.18
C GLU A 44 -9.23 -20.93 -44.69
N ILE A 45 -8.50 -20.03 -45.36
CA ILE A 45 -8.56 -18.57 -45.11
C ILE A 45 -9.95 -18.02 -45.46
N ILE A 46 -10.50 -18.43 -46.61
CA ILE A 46 -11.85 -18.03 -47.05
C ILE A 46 -12.91 -18.46 -46.04
N GLN A 47 -12.80 -19.68 -45.51
CA GLN A 47 -13.68 -20.22 -44.47
C GLN A 47 -13.38 -19.67 -43.07
N ALA A 48 -12.42 -18.75 -42.93
CA ALA A 48 -11.93 -18.18 -41.68
C ALA A 48 -11.37 -19.21 -40.66
N LYS A 49 -11.07 -20.44 -41.12
CA LYS A 49 -10.45 -21.50 -40.34
C LYS A 49 -8.95 -21.29 -40.17
N LYS A 50 -8.30 -20.71 -41.18
CA LYS A 50 -6.88 -20.33 -41.16
C LYS A 50 -6.74 -18.83 -41.09
N GLN A 51 -5.77 -18.36 -40.32
CA GLN A 51 -5.46 -16.94 -40.17
C GLN A 51 -4.61 -16.46 -41.33
N ILE A 52 -4.81 -15.20 -41.73
CA ILE A 52 -3.85 -14.49 -42.58
C ILE A 52 -2.65 -14.10 -41.72
N THR A 53 -1.49 -14.73 -41.94
CA THR A 53 -0.22 -14.36 -41.28
C THR A 53 0.40 -13.13 -41.94
N PRO A 54 1.38 -12.45 -41.31
CA PRO A 54 2.08 -11.33 -41.94
C PRO A 54 2.66 -11.65 -43.32
N GLU A 55 3.22 -12.86 -43.49
CA GLU A 55 3.74 -13.33 -44.78
C GLU A 55 2.62 -13.49 -45.81
N THR A 56 1.50 -14.07 -45.39
CA THR A 56 0.32 -14.21 -46.25
C THR A 56 -0.24 -12.83 -46.63
N ALA A 57 -0.22 -11.86 -45.71
CA ALA A 57 -0.68 -10.50 -45.97
C ALA A 57 0.19 -9.77 -47.01
N LEU A 58 1.52 -9.98 -46.98
CA LEU A 58 2.44 -9.45 -48.00
C LEU A 58 2.16 -10.05 -49.37
N GLU A 59 1.99 -11.37 -49.45
CA GLU A 59 1.69 -12.05 -50.71
C GLU A 59 0.34 -11.64 -51.29
N LEU A 60 -0.70 -11.48 -50.46
CA LEU A 60 -2.00 -10.98 -50.90
C LEU A 60 -1.91 -9.50 -51.33
N ALA A 61 -1.07 -8.70 -50.68
CA ALA A 61 -0.83 -7.32 -51.05
C ALA A 61 -0.19 -7.21 -52.44
N GLU A 62 0.85 -8.01 -52.70
CA GLU A 62 1.49 -8.10 -54.01
C GLU A 62 0.53 -8.63 -55.08
N ALA A 63 -0.24 -9.68 -54.77
CA ALA A 63 -1.18 -10.29 -55.71
C ALA A 63 -2.34 -9.36 -56.10
N PHE A 64 -2.85 -8.56 -55.16
CA PHE A 64 -4.02 -7.72 -55.39
C PHE A 64 -3.71 -6.23 -55.62
N GLY A 65 -2.45 -5.81 -55.47
CA GLY A 65 -2.07 -4.39 -55.51
C GLY A 65 -2.66 -3.61 -54.33
N THR A 66 -2.82 -4.25 -53.18
CA THR A 66 -3.28 -3.64 -51.92
C THR A 66 -2.10 -3.49 -50.96
N SER A 67 -2.35 -3.19 -49.68
CA SER A 67 -1.29 -3.16 -48.66
C SER A 67 -1.37 -4.38 -47.72
N ALA A 68 -0.24 -4.76 -47.13
CA ALA A 68 -0.20 -5.86 -46.16
C ALA A 68 -0.89 -5.46 -44.84
N GLU A 69 -0.83 -4.18 -44.47
CA GLU A 69 -1.56 -3.63 -43.32
C GLU A 69 -3.06 -3.79 -43.49
N PHE A 70 -3.60 -3.64 -44.71
CA PHE A 70 -5.03 -3.85 -44.97
C PHE A 70 -5.47 -5.26 -44.59
N TRP A 71 -4.77 -6.29 -45.07
CA TRP A 71 -5.08 -7.69 -44.77
C TRP A 71 -4.85 -8.03 -43.29
N THR A 72 -3.77 -7.54 -42.72
CA THR A 72 -3.44 -7.73 -41.29
C THR A 72 -4.50 -7.09 -40.39
N ASN A 73 -4.96 -5.88 -40.71
CA ASN A 73 -5.99 -5.19 -39.95
C ASN A 73 -7.34 -5.91 -40.04
N LEU A 74 -7.71 -6.46 -41.22
CA LEU A 74 -8.91 -7.26 -41.36
C LEU A 74 -8.87 -8.51 -40.47
N GLU A 75 -7.78 -9.27 -40.51
CA GLU A 75 -7.60 -10.47 -39.67
C GLU A 75 -7.63 -10.11 -38.18
N THR A 76 -6.87 -9.10 -37.79
CA THR A 76 -6.80 -8.62 -36.40
C THR A 76 -8.18 -8.24 -35.88
N ASN A 77 -8.91 -7.40 -36.63
CA ASN A 77 -10.25 -6.96 -36.23
C ASN A 77 -11.23 -8.13 -36.11
N TYR A 78 -11.20 -9.08 -37.06
CA TYR A 78 -12.08 -10.24 -37.03
C TYR A 78 -11.78 -11.19 -35.86
N ARG A 79 -10.50 -11.45 -35.57
CA ARG A 79 -10.11 -12.29 -34.43
C ARG A 79 -10.43 -11.65 -33.09
N LEU A 80 -10.22 -10.33 -32.95
CA LEU A 80 -10.66 -9.59 -31.76
C LEU A 80 -12.18 -9.64 -31.59
N HIS A 81 -12.96 -9.59 -32.68
CA HIS A 81 -14.41 -9.73 -32.62
C HIS A 81 -14.87 -11.11 -32.15
N LEU A 82 -14.24 -12.19 -32.64
CA LEU A 82 -14.53 -13.55 -32.18
C LEU A 82 -14.15 -13.74 -30.71
N ALA A 83 -12.94 -13.31 -30.31
CA ALA A 83 -12.46 -13.43 -28.94
C ALA A 83 -13.34 -12.65 -27.94
N LYS A 84 -13.86 -11.47 -28.33
CA LYS A 84 -14.81 -10.70 -27.49
C LYS A 84 -16.15 -11.40 -27.30
N LYS A 85 -16.62 -12.21 -28.27
CA LYS A 85 -17.85 -12.98 -28.15
C LYS A 85 -17.69 -14.21 -27.25
N GLU A 86 -16.51 -14.82 -27.26
CA GLU A 86 -16.19 -16.00 -26.44
C GLU A 86 -15.81 -15.61 -25.00
N GLY A 87 -15.14 -14.46 -24.81
CA GLY A 87 -14.62 -13.99 -23.53
C GLY A 87 -15.58 -13.16 -22.68
N GLN A 88 -16.87 -13.52 -22.59
CA GLN A 88 -17.90 -12.75 -21.86
C GLN A 88 -17.71 -12.63 -20.32
N GLY A 89 -16.57 -13.05 -19.77
CA GLY A 89 -16.16 -12.65 -18.42
C GLY A 89 -15.13 -11.53 -18.51
N HIS A 90 -15.49 -10.30 -18.13
CA HIS A 90 -14.52 -9.20 -17.89
C HIS A 90 -13.58 -9.49 -16.69
N THR A 91 -13.27 -10.75 -16.40
CA THR A 91 -12.50 -11.23 -15.25
C THR A 91 -11.09 -10.64 -15.22
N ILE A 92 -10.44 -10.49 -16.37
CA ILE A 92 -9.09 -9.90 -16.44
C ILE A 92 -9.15 -8.41 -16.10
N ALA A 93 -10.13 -7.67 -16.63
CA ALA A 93 -10.29 -6.24 -16.34
C ALA A 93 -10.62 -6.01 -14.86
N ARG A 94 -11.56 -6.78 -14.31
CA ARG A 94 -11.94 -6.80 -12.89
C ARG A 94 -10.74 -7.10 -11.98
N LYS A 95 -9.99 -8.17 -12.28
CA LYS A 95 -8.74 -8.48 -11.56
C LYS A 95 -7.71 -7.35 -11.66
N SER A 96 -7.51 -6.78 -12.84
CA SER A 96 -6.58 -5.64 -13.02
C SER A 96 -6.97 -4.44 -12.17
N GLN A 97 -8.26 -4.15 -12.05
CA GLN A 97 -8.79 -3.06 -11.24
C GLN A 97 -8.54 -3.32 -9.75
N LEU A 98 -8.83 -4.53 -9.26
CA LEU A 98 -8.52 -4.93 -7.88
C LEU A 98 -7.04 -4.74 -7.52
N TYR A 99 -6.13 -5.17 -8.40
CA TYR A 99 -4.69 -5.01 -8.18
C TYR A 99 -4.19 -3.56 -8.30
N SER A 100 -5.01 -2.68 -8.89
CA SER A 100 -4.75 -1.24 -8.94
C SER A 100 -5.31 -0.50 -7.72
N LEU A 101 -6.28 -1.09 -7.02
CA LEU A 101 -6.85 -0.53 -5.78
C LEU A 101 -6.00 -0.82 -4.55
N ALA A 102 -5.32 -1.97 -4.53
CA ALA A 102 -4.64 -2.47 -3.33
C ALA A 102 -3.46 -3.40 -3.66
N PRO A 103 -2.48 -3.55 -2.75
CA PRO A 103 -1.39 -4.51 -2.90
C PRO A 103 -1.89 -5.95 -2.63
N MET A 104 -2.77 -6.46 -3.49
CA MET A 104 -3.55 -7.69 -3.28
C MET A 104 -2.72 -8.90 -2.86
N SER A 105 -1.58 -9.13 -3.51
CA SER A 105 -0.70 -10.26 -3.18
C SER A 105 -0.20 -10.20 -1.73
N GLU A 106 0.10 -9.00 -1.23
CA GLU A 106 0.58 -8.82 0.14
C GLU A 106 -0.57 -8.93 1.15
N LEU A 107 -1.73 -8.34 0.84
CA LEU A 107 -2.93 -8.44 1.68
C LEU A 107 -3.39 -9.90 1.87
N MET A 108 -3.36 -10.69 0.80
CA MET A 108 -3.70 -12.11 0.86
C MET A 108 -2.66 -12.94 1.60
N LYS A 109 -1.36 -12.67 1.38
CA LYS A 109 -0.27 -13.35 2.09
C LYS A 109 -0.34 -13.15 3.60
N ARG A 110 -0.78 -11.97 4.04
CA ARG A 110 -0.98 -11.61 5.45
C ARG A 110 -2.32 -12.10 6.00
N GLY A 111 -3.24 -12.54 5.13
CA GLY A 111 -4.58 -12.96 5.54
C GLY A 111 -5.52 -11.81 5.91
N TRP A 112 -5.19 -10.56 5.53
CA TRP A 112 -6.07 -9.41 5.69
C TRP A 112 -7.28 -9.52 4.77
N ILE A 113 -7.07 -10.11 3.59
CA ILE A 113 -8.11 -10.53 2.65
C ILE A 113 -7.92 -12.01 2.38
N GLN A 114 -8.98 -12.80 2.54
CA GLN A 114 -8.92 -14.23 2.26
C GLN A 114 -8.82 -14.46 0.75
N ALA A 115 -7.92 -15.35 0.32
CA ALA A 115 -7.83 -15.75 -1.08
C ALA A 115 -9.07 -16.56 -1.52
N THR A 116 -9.43 -16.45 -2.80
CA THR A 116 -10.54 -17.19 -3.41
C THR A 116 -10.30 -17.32 -4.92
N ASP A 117 -10.87 -18.37 -5.51
CA ASP A 117 -10.83 -18.63 -6.95
C ASP A 117 -11.96 -17.89 -7.71
N SER A 118 -12.99 -17.41 -7.00
CA SER A 118 -14.07 -16.61 -7.57
C SER A 118 -13.69 -15.13 -7.58
N ILE A 119 -13.86 -14.47 -8.75
CA ILE A 119 -13.65 -13.02 -8.85
C ILE A 119 -14.75 -12.26 -8.13
N GLU A 120 -15.98 -12.76 -8.12
CA GLU A 120 -17.12 -12.17 -7.42
C GLU A 120 -16.87 -12.12 -5.91
N GLU A 121 -16.46 -13.24 -5.31
CA GLU A 121 -16.12 -13.27 -3.88
C GLU A 121 -14.90 -12.40 -3.56
N LEU A 122 -13.91 -12.34 -4.46
CA LEU A 122 -12.73 -11.49 -4.23
C LEU A 122 -13.11 -10.01 -4.24
N GLU A 123 -14.00 -9.60 -5.15
CA GLU A 123 -14.52 -8.24 -5.19
C GLU A 123 -15.31 -7.88 -3.93
N GLU A 124 -16.20 -8.76 -3.49
CA GLU A 124 -16.97 -8.55 -2.25
C GLU A 124 -16.02 -8.34 -1.07
N ARG A 125 -15.01 -9.20 -0.90
CA ARG A 125 -14.03 -9.08 0.21
C ARG A 125 -13.20 -7.80 0.14
N VAL A 126 -12.87 -7.33 -1.07
CA VAL A 126 -12.14 -6.07 -1.26
C VAL A 126 -13.04 -4.88 -0.97
N CYS A 127 -14.28 -4.91 -1.47
CA CYS A 127 -15.28 -3.90 -1.18
C CYS A 127 -15.53 -3.77 0.33
N ASP A 128 -15.72 -4.90 1.03
CA ASP A 128 -15.87 -4.95 2.49
C ASP A 128 -14.64 -4.41 3.22
N PHE A 129 -13.44 -4.77 2.77
CA PHE A 129 -12.20 -4.29 3.37
C PHE A 129 -12.05 -2.77 3.28
N PHE A 130 -12.43 -2.19 2.14
CA PHE A 130 -12.32 -0.75 1.88
C PHE A 130 -13.55 0.06 2.28
N ASP A 131 -14.67 -0.59 2.67
CA ASP A 131 -15.96 0.03 2.96
C ASP A 131 -16.50 0.81 1.73
N ILE A 132 -16.49 0.15 0.55
CA ILE A 132 -16.96 0.70 -0.73
C ILE A 132 -18.04 -0.20 -1.34
N ALA A 133 -18.97 0.39 -2.11
CA ALA A 133 -20.07 -0.37 -2.70
C ALA A 133 -19.65 -1.17 -3.95
N SER A 134 -18.62 -0.70 -4.66
CA SER A 134 -18.05 -1.40 -5.81
C SER A 134 -16.59 -1.03 -6.04
N ILE A 135 -15.88 -1.86 -6.80
CA ILE A 135 -14.48 -1.62 -7.18
C ILE A 135 -14.28 -0.41 -8.11
N ASP A 136 -15.37 0.17 -8.64
CA ASP A 136 -15.34 1.42 -9.42
C ASP A 136 -15.27 2.66 -8.52
N GLU A 137 -15.65 2.51 -7.25
CA GLU A 137 -15.57 3.57 -6.26
C GLU A 137 -14.13 3.75 -5.77
N GLN A 138 -13.75 5.01 -5.52
CA GLN A 138 -12.46 5.29 -4.91
C GLN A 138 -12.59 5.06 -3.41
N PRO A 139 -11.77 4.19 -2.78
CA PRO A 139 -11.78 4.04 -1.35
C PRO A 139 -11.51 5.39 -0.70
N ARG A 140 -12.46 5.84 0.11
CA ARG A 140 -12.28 7.02 0.94
C ARG A 140 -11.90 6.56 2.32
N LEU A 141 -10.84 7.16 2.82
CA LEU A 141 -10.61 7.14 4.25
C LEU A 141 -11.65 8.08 4.87
N THR A 142 -12.17 7.70 6.04
CA THR A 142 -13.11 8.53 6.82
C THR A 142 -12.51 9.89 7.21
N ILE A 143 -11.22 10.08 6.92
CA ILE A 143 -10.36 11.12 7.47
C ILE A 143 -9.46 11.61 6.34
N ASN A 144 -9.26 12.93 6.28
CA ASN A 144 -8.39 13.55 5.27
C ASN A 144 -6.92 13.24 5.61
N PHE A 145 -6.42 12.15 5.07
CA PHE A 145 -4.99 11.88 5.07
C PHE A 145 -4.27 12.88 4.17
N ARG A 146 -3.19 13.48 4.67
CA ARG A 146 -2.28 14.29 3.88
C ARG A 146 -1.39 13.41 2.96
N CYS A 147 -1.94 12.36 2.35
CA CYS A 147 -1.27 11.67 1.25
C CYS A 147 -1.43 12.51 -0.01
N SER A 148 -0.35 12.67 -0.76
CA SER A 148 -0.39 13.27 -2.10
C SER A 148 -1.48 12.60 -2.94
N GLN A 149 -2.21 13.38 -3.75
CA GLN A 149 -3.31 12.87 -4.59
C GLN A 149 -2.84 11.93 -5.73
N GLU A 150 -1.56 11.61 -5.78
CA GLU A 150 -0.98 10.75 -6.80
C GLU A 150 -1.17 9.28 -6.42
N ARG A 151 -1.89 8.55 -7.27
CA ARG A 151 -2.04 7.10 -7.16
C ARG A 151 -0.78 6.39 -7.63
N ASN A 152 0.19 6.29 -6.74
CA ASN A 152 1.38 5.47 -6.92
C ASN A 152 1.30 4.22 -6.02
N PRO A 153 2.13 3.17 -6.26
CA PRO A 153 2.09 1.95 -5.46
C PRO A 153 2.27 2.16 -3.95
N GLU A 154 2.98 3.21 -3.54
CA GLU A 154 3.23 3.54 -2.13
C GLU A 154 1.94 4.09 -1.48
N SER A 155 1.28 5.05 -2.13
CA SER A 155 -0.01 5.62 -1.69
C SER A 155 -1.10 4.56 -1.54
N ILE A 156 -1.12 3.56 -2.45
CA ILE A 156 -2.07 2.45 -2.43
C ILE A 156 -1.80 1.54 -1.22
N ALA A 157 -0.54 1.25 -0.93
CA ALA A 157 -0.16 0.46 0.24
C ALA A 157 -0.44 1.23 1.56
N GLN A 158 -0.17 2.54 1.60
CA GLN A 158 -0.49 3.39 2.75
C GLN A 158 -2.00 3.43 3.02
N LEU A 159 -2.82 3.60 1.98
CA LEU A 159 -4.28 3.55 2.05
C LEU A 159 -4.78 2.19 2.59
N ALA A 160 -4.26 1.08 2.05
CA ALA A 160 -4.63 -0.26 2.51
C ALA A 160 -4.24 -0.51 3.98
N TRP A 161 -3.06 -0.03 4.39
CA TRP A 161 -2.62 -0.10 5.79
C TRP A 161 -3.51 0.75 6.71
N ALA A 162 -3.82 1.99 6.32
CA ALA A 162 -4.71 2.87 7.08
C ALA A 162 -6.12 2.29 7.23
N LYS A 163 -6.66 1.68 6.16
CA LYS A 163 -7.95 0.95 6.24
C LYS A 163 -7.90 -0.26 7.14
N ARG A 164 -6.79 -1.00 7.15
CA ARG A 164 -6.61 -2.11 8.11
C ARG A 164 -6.66 -1.61 9.55
N VAL A 165 -5.97 -0.50 9.84
CA VAL A 165 -6.01 0.15 11.17
C VAL A 165 -7.43 0.58 11.51
N GLU A 166 -8.13 1.27 10.59
CA GLU A 166 -9.51 1.73 10.79
C GLU A 166 -10.44 0.56 11.15
N ASN A 167 -10.35 -0.55 10.40
CA ASN A 167 -11.19 -1.73 10.61
C ASN A 167 -10.92 -2.42 11.95
N LEU A 168 -9.66 -2.45 12.41
CA LEU A 168 -9.30 -2.99 13.73
C LEU A 168 -9.74 -2.05 14.86
N ALA A 169 -9.56 -0.74 14.69
CA ALA A 169 -9.99 0.26 15.66
C ALA A 169 -11.51 0.22 15.87
N LYS A 170 -12.30 0.08 14.79
CA LYS A 170 -13.77 -0.08 14.85
C LYS A 170 -14.24 -1.28 15.69
N GLN A 171 -13.40 -2.31 15.86
CA GLN A 171 -13.72 -3.50 16.67
C GLN A 171 -13.41 -3.30 18.17
N GLN A 172 -12.63 -2.28 18.51
CA GLN A 172 -12.25 -1.98 19.89
C GLN A 172 -13.33 -1.16 20.60
N LYS A 173 -13.52 -1.42 21.89
CA LYS A 173 -14.33 -0.58 22.77
C LYS A 173 -13.41 0.33 23.56
N VAL A 174 -13.71 1.63 23.54
CA VAL A 174 -12.94 2.67 24.24
C VAL A 174 -13.83 3.45 25.19
N ALA A 175 -13.22 4.07 26.20
CA ALA A 175 -13.90 5.01 27.10
C ALA A 175 -14.20 6.36 26.40
N GLY A 176 -14.83 7.29 27.11
CA GLY A 176 -14.97 8.67 26.63
C GLY A 176 -13.60 9.34 26.46
N PHE A 177 -13.38 10.01 25.33
CA PHE A 177 -12.13 10.73 25.08
C PHE A 177 -12.19 12.14 25.67
N ASP A 178 -11.14 12.50 26.41
CA ASP A 178 -10.87 13.83 26.91
C ASP A 178 -9.38 14.13 26.72
N ARG A 179 -9.07 15.17 25.95
CA ARG A 179 -7.70 15.52 25.57
C ARG A 179 -6.87 15.96 26.77
N ASP A 180 -7.46 16.68 27.72
CA ASP A 180 -6.75 17.18 28.90
C ASP A 180 -6.43 16.01 29.85
N GLN A 181 -7.33 15.03 29.95
CA GLN A 181 -7.07 13.78 30.67
C GLN A 181 -5.96 12.96 30.00
N LEU A 182 -5.93 12.88 28.66
CA LEU A 182 -4.82 12.24 27.95
C LEU A 182 -3.49 12.93 28.24
N GLN A 183 -3.46 14.27 28.15
CA GLN A 183 -2.26 15.06 28.45
C GLN A 183 -1.78 14.83 29.90
N ALA A 184 -2.71 14.83 30.86
CA ALA A 184 -2.39 14.55 32.27
C ALA A 184 -1.92 13.10 32.52
N ALA A 185 -2.30 12.16 31.65
CA ALA A 185 -1.91 10.76 31.75
C ALA A 185 -0.53 10.45 31.13
N ILE A 186 0.08 11.38 30.39
CA ILE A 186 1.39 11.18 29.75
C ILE A 186 2.47 10.66 30.72
N PRO A 187 2.65 11.23 31.94
CA PRO A 187 3.61 10.69 32.91
C PRO A 187 3.34 9.23 33.28
N LYS A 188 2.06 8.86 33.45
CA LYS A 188 1.65 7.48 33.77
C LYS A 188 1.90 6.51 32.63
N ILE A 189 1.72 6.95 31.38
CA ILE A 189 2.08 6.16 30.19
C ILE A 189 3.59 5.87 30.21
N LEU A 190 4.40 6.87 30.54
CA LEU A 190 5.86 6.77 30.57
C LEU A 190 6.41 5.97 31.76
N ASP A 191 5.61 5.71 32.81
CA ASP A 191 6.01 4.78 33.88
C ASP A 191 6.26 3.36 33.34
N PHE A 192 5.63 3.00 32.22
CA PHE A 192 5.86 1.73 31.53
C PHE A 192 7.15 1.72 30.67
N ALA A 193 7.84 2.85 30.54
CA ALA A 193 9.02 2.97 29.68
C ALA A 193 10.32 2.48 30.33
N GLU A 194 10.28 2.05 31.59
CA GLU A 194 11.45 1.56 32.33
C GLU A 194 11.84 0.13 31.91
N LYS A 195 10.85 -0.76 31.74
CA LYS A 195 11.07 -2.18 31.41
C LYS A 195 10.39 -2.55 30.09
N PRO A 196 11.04 -3.38 29.26
CA PRO A 196 10.50 -3.71 27.94
C PRO A 196 9.19 -4.51 28.01
N GLU A 197 8.97 -5.31 29.06
CA GLU A 197 7.74 -6.07 29.25
C GLU A 197 6.52 -5.21 29.61
N ASP A 198 6.72 -3.98 30.09
CA ASP A 198 5.62 -3.12 30.55
C ASP A 198 4.90 -2.44 29.39
N VAL A 199 5.46 -2.49 28.17
CA VAL A 199 4.78 -2.03 26.94
C VAL A 199 3.43 -2.71 26.71
N ARG A 200 3.22 -3.91 27.28
CA ARG A 200 1.94 -4.64 27.22
C ARG A 200 0.79 -3.92 27.93
N HIS A 201 1.08 -2.97 28.82
CA HIS A 201 0.09 -2.20 29.57
C HIS A 201 -0.38 -0.95 28.82
N VAL A 202 0.35 -0.53 27.78
CA VAL A 202 0.02 0.66 26.97
C VAL A 202 -1.37 0.55 26.32
N PRO A 203 -1.75 -0.58 25.67
CA PRO A 203 -3.05 -0.67 25.02
C PRO A 203 -4.22 -0.42 25.99
N ASP A 204 -4.25 -1.12 27.13
CA ASP A 204 -5.35 -1.00 28.10
C ASP A 204 -5.47 0.42 28.67
N LEU A 205 -4.33 1.08 28.93
CA LEU A 205 -4.33 2.45 29.42
C LEU A 205 -4.89 3.41 28.37
N LEU A 206 -4.45 3.30 27.10
CA LEU A 206 -4.94 4.16 26.02
C LEU A 206 -6.44 3.94 25.75
N LEU A 207 -6.90 2.69 25.72
CA LEU A 207 -8.33 2.36 25.56
C LEU A 207 -9.17 2.96 26.71
N SER A 208 -8.65 2.95 27.94
CA SER A 208 -9.31 3.56 29.11
C SER A 208 -9.35 5.09 29.07
N LEU A 209 -8.51 5.73 28.27
CA LEU A 209 -8.47 7.18 28.02
C LEU A 209 -9.29 7.59 26.79
N GLY A 210 -9.97 6.64 26.15
CA GLY A 210 -10.74 6.90 24.94
C GLY A 210 -9.93 6.93 23.65
N VAL A 211 -8.68 6.44 23.67
CA VAL A 211 -7.78 6.38 22.52
C VAL A 211 -7.71 4.94 22.00
N HIS A 212 -8.09 4.73 20.75
CA HIS A 212 -7.86 3.44 20.09
C HIS A 212 -6.36 3.23 19.88
N PHE A 213 -5.87 2.02 20.17
CA PHE A 213 -4.47 1.68 19.97
C PHE A 213 -4.33 0.37 19.20
N VAL A 214 -3.62 0.42 18.07
CA VAL A 214 -3.46 -0.74 17.19
C VAL A 214 -2.00 -0.87 16.78
N VAL A 215 -1.49 -2.10 16.69
CA VAL A 215 -0.17 -2.38 16.13
C VAL A 215 -0.35 -3.20 14.86
N VAL A 216 -0.08 -2.61 13.69
CA VAL A 216 -0.23 -3.28 12.38
C VAL A 216 1.08 -3.20 11.64
N SER A 217 1.70 -4.35 11.36
CA SER A 217 2.96 -4.37 10.62
C SER A 217 2.88 -3.60 9.28
N HIS A 218 3.94 -2.85 8.96
CA HIS A 218 4.01 -2.08 7.72
C HIS A 218 3.82 -2.96 6.47
N LEU A 219 3.23 -2.41 5.41
CA LEU A 219 3.25 -3.01 4.08
C LEU A 219 4.51 -2.60 3.31
N SER A 220 4.89 -3.39 2.31
CA SER A 220 6.06 -3.09 1.48
C SER A 220 5.98 -1.68 0.89
N LYS A 221 7.07 -0.91 0.97
CA LYS A 221 7.20 0.46 0.43
C LYS A 221 6.24 1.50 1.05
N THR A 222 5.65 1.23 2.21
CA THR A 222 4.91 2.27 2.96
C THR A 222 5.82 3.19 3.74
N TYR A 223 6.94 2.65 4.25
CA TYR A 223 7.92 3.33 5.09
C TYR A 223 7.35 3.97 6.37
N LEU A 224 6.11 3.63 6.74
CA LEU A 224 5.45 4.18 7.93
C LEU A 224 6.04 3.60 9.23
N ASP A 225 6.19 4.44 10.23
CA ASP A 225 6.50 4.08 11.61
C ASP A 225 5.23 4.10 12.48
N GLY A 226 4.36 5.11 12.27
CA GLY A 226 3.12 5.30 13.01
C GLY A 226 2.08 6.12 12.27
N ALA A 227 0.93 6.29 12.92
CA ALA A 227 -0.16 7.12 12.46
C ALA A 227 -1.06 7.57 13.60
N ALA A 228 -1.55 8.81 13.52
CA ALA A 228 -2.56 9.38 14.40
C ALA A 228 -3.71 9.97 13.60
N PHE A 229 -4.94 9.60 13.91
CA PHE A 229 -6.14 10.11 13.25
C PHE A 229 -7.40 9.97 14.11
N TYR A 230 -8.54 10.55 13.72
CA TYR A 230 -9.79 10.47 14.47
C TYR A 230 -10.84 9.55 13.83
N LEU A 231 -11.31 8.56 14.57
CA LEU A 231 -12.48 7.76 14.22
C LEU A 231 -13.69 8.29 15.01
N GLY A 232 -14.52 9.11 14.36
CA GLY A 232 -15.58 9.85 15.05
C GLY A 232 -14.99 10.87 16.01
N SER A 233 -15.37 10.81 17.29
CA SER A 233 -14.84 11.69 18.35
C SER A 233 -13.62 11.12 19.08
N HIS A 234 -13.13 9.94 18.68
CA HIS A 234 -12.05 9.24 19.37
C HIS A 234 -10.77 9.21 18.52
N PRO A 235 -9.61 9.54 19.10
CA PRO A 235 -8.34 9.38 18.41
C PRO A 235 -7.97 7.90 18.29
N VAL A 236 -7.23 7.59 17.23
CA VAL A 236 -6.63 6.31 16.92
C VAL A 236 -5.14 6.55 16.78
N VAL A 237 -4.36 5.80 17.55
CA VAL A 237 -2.90 5.72 17.43
C VAL A 237 -2.55 4.34 16.92
N ALA A 238 -1.79 4.29 15.84
CA ALA A 238 -1.35 3.05 15.24
C ALA A 238 0.16 3.02 15.02
N LEU A 239 0.80 1.89 15.32
CA LEU A 239 2.24 1.72 15.15
C LEU A 239 2.55 0.55 14.21
N THR A 240 3.58 0.70 13.38
CA THR A 240 4.00 -0.37 12.46
C THR A 240 5.03 -1.32 13.02
N LEU A 241 5.76 -0.89 14.05
CA LEU A 241 6.97 -1.55 14.54
C LEU A 241 7.99 -1.84 13.41
N ARG A 242 8.05 -1.02 12.35
CA ARG A 242 9.04 -1.12 11.26
C ARG A 242 10.45 -1.30 11.83
N TYR A 243 10.77 -0.51 12.85
CA TYR A 243 11.90 -0.75 13.73
C TYR A 243 11.42 -1.34 15.06
N ASN A 244 11.41 -2.67 15.16
CA ASN A 244 11.05 -3.40 16.38
C ASN A 244 12.12 -3.25 17.47
N ARG A 245 12.22 -2.05 18.05
CA ARG A 245 13.16 -1.66 19.10
C ARG A 245 12.45 -0.76 20.11
N ILE A 246 12.81 -0.86 21.37
CA ILE A 246 12.20 -0.10 22.46
C ILE A 246 12.30 1.42 22.28
N ASP A 247 13.41 1.93 21.76
CA ASP A 247 13.60 3.35 21.49
C ASP A 247 12.62 3.86 20.42
N SER A 248 12.51 3.10 19.32
CA SER A 248 11.62 3.47 18.22
C SER A 248 10.17 3.38 18.64
N PHE A 249 9.77 2.32 19.35
CA PHE A 249 8.40 2.16 19.85
C PHE A 249 7.96 3.36 20.69
N TRP A 250 8.77 3.71 21.70
CA TRP A 250 8.43 4.80 22.61
C TRP A 250 8.46 6.15 21.90
N PHE A 251 9.45 6.40 21.03
CA PHE A 251 9.49 7.66 20.29
C PHE A 251 8.28 7.83 19.37
N THR A 252 7.95 6.82 18.56
CA THR A 252 6.78 6.88 17.67
C THR A 252 5.49 7.03 18.48
N LEU A 253 5.27 6.23 19.53
CA LEU A 253 4.08 6.36 20.38
C LEU A 253 3.93 7.78 20.95
N MET A 254 4.99 8.34 21.52
CA MET A 254 4.94 9.67 22.12
C MET A 254 4.79 10.76 21.07
N HIS A 255 5.29 10.55 19.85
CA HIS A 255 5.10 11.45 18.71
C HIS A 255 3.63 11.50 18.28
N GLU A 256 2.99 10.33 18.08
CA GLU A 256 1.56 10.25 17.75
C GLU A 256 0.67 10.88 18.83
N LEU A 257 0.98 10.62 20.10
CA LEU A 257 0.29 11.27 21.22
C LEU A 257 0.56 12.77 21.27
N GLY A 258 1.74 13.22 20.85
CA GLY A 258 2.11 14.63 20.68
C GLY A 258 1.14 15.36 19.75
N HIS A 259 0.84 14.79 18.57
CA HIS A 259 -0.14 15.35 17.65
C HIS A 259 -1.53 15.51 18.28
N ILE A 260 -1.99 14.49 19.01
CA ILE A 260 -3.32 14.50 19.65
C ILE A 260 -3.38 15.56 20.76
N VAL A 261 -2.35 15.61 21.62
CA VAL A 261 -2.29 16.55 22.76
C VAL A 261 -2.16 18.00 22.28
N ALA A 262 -1.31 18.26 21.28
CA ALA A 262 -1.17 19.59 20.68
C ALA A 262 -2.42 20.03 19.90
N GLY A 263 -3.32 19.10 19.57
CA GLY A 263 -4.56 19.38 18.83
C GLY A 263 -4.32 19.68 17.35
N HIS A 264 -3.24 19.12 16.80
CA HIS A 264 -2.92 19.26 15.38
C HIS A 264 -4.06 18.73 14.49
N GLN A 265 -4.29 19.38 13.35
CA GLN A 265 -5.44 19.10 12.49
C GLN A 265 -5.07 18.21 11.31
N GLY A 266 -5.56 16.97 11.30
CA GLY A 266 -5.43 16.04 10.17
C GLY A 266 -5.18 14.60 10.61
N SER A 267 -5.03 13.71 9.63
CA SER A 267 -4.41 12.39 9.86
C SER A 267 -2.92 12.46 9.53
N TYR A 268 -2.10 11.90 10.42
CA TYR A 268 -0.66 11.80 10.29
C TYR A 268 -0.29 10.36 9.90
N LEU A 269 0.64 10.23 8.95
CA LEU A 269 1.15 8.96 8.43
C LEU A 269 2.65 9.14 8.30
N ASP A 270 3.35 8.73 9.33
CA ASP A 270 4.68 9.27 9.59
C ASP A 270 5.74 8.25 9.21
N ASP A 271 6.57 8.60 8.22
CA ASP A 271 7.90 8.03 8.05
C ASP A 271 8.86 8.92 8.84
N LEU A 272 9.21 8.52 10.06
CA LEU A 272 10.05 9.34 10.95
C LEU A 272 11.44 9.58 10.34
N GLY A 273 11.83 8.82 9.31
CA GLY A 273 13.05 9.05 8.54
C GLY A 273 12.96 10.17 7.49
N ASN A 274 11.76 10.62 7.12
CA ASN A 274 11.53 11.56 6.01
C ASN A 274 10.28 12.45 6.22
N LEU A 275 10.12 13.00 7.43
CA LEU A 275 8.99 13.87 7.76
C LEU A 275 8.99 15.15 6.92
N ALA A 276 7.80 15.55 6.45
CA ALA A 276 7.60 16.86 5.85
C ALA A 276 7.82 17.92 6.93
N VAL A 277 8.84 18.76 6.77
CA VAL A 277 9.18 19.80 7.76
C VAL A 277 8.07 20.85 7.78
N ASN A 278 7.11 20.68 8.69
CA ASN A 278 6.10 21.67 9.04
C ASN A 278 6.09 21.87 10.57
N ASP A 279 5.44 22.94 11.02
CA ASP A 279 5.48 23.33 12.43
C ASP A 279 4.82 22.28 13.35
N GLU A 280 3.77 21.60 12.89
CA GLU A 280 3.07 20.53 13.64
C GLU A 280 4.02 19.33 13.88
N GLU A 281 4.75 18.89 12.85
CA GLU A 281 5.74 17.80 12.95
C GLU A 281 6.89 18.15 13.90
N ALA A 282 7.37 19.39 13.84
CA ALA A 282 8.45 19.86 14.71
C ALA A 282 8.00 19.90 16.18
N GLU A 283 6.77 20.37 16.43
CA GLU A 283 6.18 20.41 17.77
C GLU A 283 5.97 19.00 18.35
N ALA A 284 5.39 18.08 17.58
CA ALA A 284 5.17 16.70 18.02
C ALA A 284 6.50 15.97 18.34
N ASN A 285 7.51 16.15 17.49
CA ASN A 285 8.86 15.63 17.74
C ASN A 285 9.49 16.21 19.02
N GLN A 286 9.31 17.50 19.27
CA GLN A 286 9.82 18.15 20.46
C GLN A 286 9.11 17.67 21.73
N LEU A 287 7.77 17.53 21.69
CA LEU A 287 6.99 16.97 22.79
C LEU A 287 7.44 15.56 23.13
N ALA A 288 7.51 14.67 22.13
CA ALA A 288 7.98 13.30 22.29
C ALA A 288 9.38 13.22 22.92
N ALA A 289 10.33 14.00 22.40
CA ALA A 289 11.70 14.04 22.92
C ALA A 289 11.74 14.48 24.40
N ASN A 290 11.06 15.58 24.73
CA ASN A 290 11.06 16.17 26.07
C ASN A 290 10.31 15.32 27.11
N TRP A 291 9.26 14.61 26.68
CA TRP A 291 8.54 13.68 27.55
C TRP A 291 9.36 12.44 27.87
N LEU A 292 10.07 11.90 26.89
CA LEU A 292 10.88 10.70 27.08
C LEU A 292 12.09 10.95 27.96
N ILE A 293 12.75 12.10 27.79
CA ILE A 293 13.98 12.45 28.51
C ILE A 293 13.93 13.91 28.90
N ASP A 294 14.17 14.19 30.19
CA ASP A 294 14.24 15.58 30.66
C ASP A 294 15.37 16.33 29.94
N PRO A 295 15.07 17.47 29.27
CA PRO A 295 16.05 18.14 28.41
C PRO A 295 17.23 18.72 29.19
N ILE A 296 17.00 19.16 30.43
CA ILE A 296 18.05 19.73 31.30
C ILE A 296 18.99 18.62 31.77
N ALA A 297 18.43 17.49 32.21
CA ALA A 297 19.19 16.33 32.61
C ALA A 297 19.99 15.73 31.45
N LEU A 298 19.40 15.68 30.24
CA LEU A 298 20.09 15.23 29.03
C LEU A 298 21.28 16.14 28.70
N GLN A 299 21.08 17.46 28.73
CA GLN A 299 22.15 18.43 28.47
C GLN A 299 23.32 18.24 29.44
N GLY A 300 23.03 18.10 30.74
CA GLY A 300 24.04 17.83 31.77
C GLY A 300 24.78 16.51 31.55
N PHE A 301 24.06 15.45 31.20
CA PHE A 301 24.64 14.14 30.89
C PHE A 301 25.56 14.19 29.67
N VAL A 302 25.12 14.86 28.59
CA VAL A 302 25.92 15.02 27.37
C VAL A 302 27.20 15.81 27.64
N ALA A 303 27.10 16.92 28.36
CA ALA A 303 28.27 17.73 28.73
C ALA A 303 29.29 16.96 29.59
N GLN A 304 28.82 16.08 30.46
CA GLN A 304 29.68 15.28 31.34
C GLN A 304 30.41 14.14 30.62
N HIS A 305 29.79 13.53 29.60
CA HIS A 305 30.27 12.27 29.01
C HIS A 305 30.80 12.38 27.58
N GLN A 306 30.65 13.53 26.92
CA GLN A 306 31.29 13.73 25.61
C GLN A 306 32.83 13.62 25.69
N PRO A 307 33.48 13.09 24.64
CA PRO A 307 32.90 12.59 23.38
C PRO A 307 32.57 11.08 23.40
N ARG A 308 32.68 10.38 24.54
CA ARG A 308 32.54 8.93 24.62
C ARG A 308 31.58 8.50 25.72
N PHE A 309 30.45 7.96 25.29
CA PHE A 309 29.41 7.44 26.17
C PHE A 309 29.64 5.95 26.45
N SER A 310 29.94 5.63 27.71
CA SER A 310 30.05 4.23 28.14
C SER A 310 28.67 3.61 28.36
N ARG A 311 28.55 2.29 28.17
CA ARG A 311 27.32 1.53 28.47
C ARG A 311 26.82 1.81 29.89
N LYS A 312 27.72 1.74 30.88
CA LYS A 312 27.40 1.96 32.30
C LYS A 312 26.87 3.37 32.56
N ALA A 313 27.42 4.40 31.91
CA ALA A 313 26.94 5.77 32.06
C ALA A 313 25.51 5.92 31.53
N ILE A 314 25.21 5.31 30.37
CA ILE A 314 23.86 5.32 29.79
C ILE A 314 22.88 4.59 30.70
N GLU A 315 23.24 3.40 31.21
CA GLU A 315 22.40 2.62 32.13
C GLU A 315 22.10 3.41 33.42
N GLN A 316 23.11 4.05 34.01
CA GLN A 316 22.93 4.87 35.23
C GLN A 316 22.10 6.13 34.99
N PHE A 317 22.23 6.77 33.83
CA PHE A 317 21.40 7.92 33.48
C PHE A 317 19.95 7.49 33.24
N ALA A 318 19.75 6.39 32.53
CA ALA A 318 18.43 5.80 32.28
C ALA A 318 17.69 5.46 33.59
N GLU A 319 18.39 4.86 34.56
CA GLU A 319 17.86 4.57 35.90
C GLU A 319 17.39 5.85 36.62
N LYS A 320 18.19 6.93 36.59
CA LYS A 320 17.80 8.23 37.18
C LYS A 320 16.58 8.86 36.51
N GLN A 321 16.44 8.65 35.20
CA GLN A 321 15.30 9.12 34.42
C GLN A 321 14.09 8.19 34.52
N LYS A 322 14.21 7.01 35.17
CA LYS A 322 13.21 5.94 35.17
C LYS A 322 12.79 5.56 33.75
N ARG A 323 13.78 5.28 32.91
CA ARG A 323 13.63 4.90 31.50
C ARG A 323 14.50 3.71 31.18
N HIS A 324 14.10 2.95 30.18
CA HIS A 324 14.94 1.89 29.64
C HIS A 324 16.20 2.49 28.98
N PRO A 325 17.41 1.93 29.19
CA PRO A 325 18.65 2.43 28.59
C PRO A 325 18.63 2.54 27.07
N GLY A 326 17.84 1.69 26.42
CA GLY A 326 17.60 1.73 24.97
C GLY A 326 17.02 3.07 24.50
N ILE A 327 16.10 3.68 25.25
CA ILE A 327 15.48 4.98 24.89
C ILE A 327 16.54 6.08 24.90
N ILE A 328 17.38 6.11 25.93
CA ILE A 328 18.51 7.05 26.02
C ILE A 328 19.47 6.84 24.84
N LEU A 329 19.83 5.59 24.55
CA LEU A 329 20.72 5.29 23.42
C LEU A 329 20.11 5.72 22.08
N GLY A 330 18.80 5.51 21.89
CA GLY A 330 18.07 5.95 20.70
C GLY A 330 18.17 7.46 20.50
N ARG A 331 18.02 8.25 21.56
CA ARG A 331 18.21 9.70 21.51
C ARG A 331 19.65 10.08 21.13
N LEU A 332 20.65 9.44 21.74
CA LEU A 332 22.06 9.71 21.43
C LEU A 332 22.44 9.29 20.00
N HIS A 333 21.80 8.25 19.46
CA HIS A 333 21.93 7.83 18.06
C HIS A 333 21.34 8.88 17.13
N ASN A 334 20.11 9.34 17.39
CA ASN A 334 19.44 10.38 16.62
C ASN A 334 20.25 11.68 16.58
N ASP A 335 20.77 12.11 17.74
CA ASP A 335 21.57 13.33 17.88
C ASP A 335 23.02 13.16 17.35
N SER A 336 23.33 12.01 16.73
CA SER A 336 24.66 11.68 16.18
C SER A 336 25.81 11.73 17.20
N LEU A 337 25.50 11.65 18.49
CA LEU A 337 26.45 11.64 19.60
C LEU A 337 27.08 10.26 19.82
N VAL A 338 26.35 9.20 19.46
CA VAL A 338 26.83 7.82 19.48
C VAL A 338 26.55 7.20 18.10
N PRO A 339 27.54 6.56 17.44
CA PRO A 339 27.30 5.89 16.17
C PRO A 339 26.27 4.75 16.29
N HIS A 340 25.35 4.63 15.32
CA HIS A 340 24.27 3.60 15.30
C HIS A 340 24.73 2.14 15.39
N LYS A 341 26.01 1.86 15.11
CA LYS A 341 26.60 0.52 15.23
C LYS A 341 27.00 0.17 16.66
N ASN A 342 27.10 1.15 17.56
CA ASN A 342 27.56 0.97 18.93
C ASN A 342 26.39 0.66 19.87
N LEU A 343 26.68 -0.15 20.89
CA LEU A 343 25.79 -0.44 22.03
C LEU A 343 24.40 -0.98 21.67
N ARG A 344 24.23 -1.56 20.48
CA ARG A 344 22.94 -2.10 19.97
C ARG A 344 22.28 -3.13 20.89
N ALA A 345 23.04 -3.77 21.78
CA ALA A 345 22.51 -4.67 22.80
C ALA A 345 21.50 -4.00 23.76
N LEU A 346 21.52 -2.67 23.90
CA LEU A 346 20.53 -1.92 24.68
C LEU A 346 19.21 -1.69 23.92
N LEU A 347 19.20 -1.87 22.59
CA LEU A 347 18.01 -1.68 21.74
C LEU A 347 17.22 -2.98 21.65
N VAL A 348 16.56 -3.35 22.75
CA VAL A 348 15.78 -4.58 22.86
C VAL A 348 14.50 -4.53 22.02
N LYS A 349 14.02 -5.70 21.57
CA LYS A 349 12.77 -5.82 20.82
C LYS A 349 11.56 -5.69 21.74
N VAL A 350 10.46 -5.13 21.21
CA VAL A 350 9.20 -4.98 21.94
C VAL A 350 8.10 -5.94 21.45
N SER A 351 8.18 -6.43 20.22
CA SER A 351 7.16 -7.30 19.63
C SER A 351 6.79 -8.53 20.47
N PRO A 352 7.70 -9.22 21.21
CA PRO A 352 7.32 -10.38 22.01
C PRO A 352 6.30 -10.07 23.12
N PHE A 353 6.15 -8.79 23.50
CA PHE A 353 5.24 -8.38 24.58
C PHE A 353 3.86 -7.95 24.07
N PHE A 354 3.67 -7.89 22.74
CA PHE A 354 2.38 -7.62 22.10
C PHE A 354 1.64 -8.90 21.70
N GLU A 355 2.18 -10.07 22.05
CA GLU A 355 1.54 -11.36 21.85
C GLU A 355 0.38 -11.49 22.86
N VAL A 356 -0.83 -11.11 22.40
CA VAL A 356 -2.16 -11.72 22.69
C VAL A 356 -3.32 -10.80 22.26
N VAL A 357 -3.13 -9.48 22.00
CA VAL A 357 -4.29 -8.60 21.74
C VAL A 357 -4.41 -8.02 20.32
N ASN A 358 -3.34 -7.75 19.56
CA ASN A 358 -3.52 -7.00 18.29
C ASN A 358 -2.58 -7.31 17.12
N LEU A 359 -1.65 -8.27 17.24
CA LEU A 359 -0.81 -8.68 16.10
C LEU A 359 -1.53 -9.74 15.26
N VAL A 360 -2.56 -9.33 14.51
CA VAL A 360 -3.05 -10.16 13.41
C VAL A 360 -2.09 -9.94 12.24
N GLY A 361 -1.36 -11.00 11.88
CA GLY A 361 -0.31 -11.04 10.86
C GLY A 361 -0.68 -10.45 9.51
#